data_AF-A0A1U7LL38-F1
#
_entry.id   AF-A0A1U7LL38-F1
#
_cell.length_a   1.000
_cell.length_b   1.000
_cell.length_c   1.000
_cell.angle_alpha   90.00
_cell.angle_beta   90.00
_cell.angle_gamma   90.00
#
_symmetry.space_group_name_H-M   'P 1'
#
loop_
_entity.id
_entity.type
_entity.pdbx_description
1 polymer ?
#
loop_
_entity_poly.entity_id
_entity_poly.type
_entity_poly.pdbx_seq_one_letter_code
_entity_poly.pdbx_strand_id
1 'polypeptide(L)'
;MSDVEGNVAYEQTENVPDKAAKRKRRREELKQKVLKVYPFSLQKRQKREQDEARNIAIMVPALQADYICGKIGVYYNEISTLERQDRYIPETVFTDTSLFGERSLTTISTFLTISKVEKGCEEMGRPHTIVVSAAAIRVAELTREMRKMNAHVLKLFARHIKVEQQIRMLKSQPVAIAVGTPGRLMALVEQDALLLDGIENVVVDTSHLDAKRRSIFDIPECGKDLLDLLYKMKPYKMKIILF
;
A
#
# COMPACT_ATOMS: atom_id res chain seq x y z
N MET A 1 28.37 -65.46 -75.69
CA MET A 1 27.18 -65.32 -74.82
C MET A 1 27.61 -64.40 -73.70
N SER A 2 27.33 -63.11 -73.87
CA SER A 2 26.49 -62.26 -72.99
C SER A 2 27.38 -61.62 -71.91
N ASP A 3 27.36 -60.33 -71.53
CA ASP A 3 26.34 -59.28 -71.42
C ASP A 3 27.06 -57.90 -71.46
N VAL A 4 26.65 -56.89 -72.24
CA VAL A 4 25.70 -55.78 -71.95
C VAL A 4 25.93 -55.06 -70.60
N GLU A 5 26.53 -53.86 -70.63
CA GLU A 5 26.36 -52.83 -69.59
C GLU A 5 25.84 -51.53 -70.21
N GLY A 6 24.65 -51.11 -69.74
CA GLY A 6 23.95 -49.91 -70.14
C GLY A 6 24.05 -48.81 -69.08
N ASN A 7 24.17 -47.57 -69.56
CA ASN A 7 24.21 -46.32 -68.82
C ASN A 7 22.99 -46.11 -67.92
N VAL A 8 23.23 -45.63 -66.68
CA VAL A 8 22.21 -45.11 -65.77
C VAL A 8 22.44 -43.61 -65.58
N ALA A 9 21.38 -42.83 -65.82
CA ALA A 9 21.34 -41.38 -65.64
C ALA A 9 21.28 -40.99 -64.15
N TYR A 10 21.98 -39.91 -63.80
CA TYR A 10 21.96 -39.29 -62.47
C TYR A 10 20.75 -38.35 -62.33
N GLU A 11 19.85 -38.63 -61.39
CA GLU A 11 18.90 -37.64 -60.85
C GLU A 11 19.48 -36.98 -59.60
N GLN A 12 19.60 -35.65 -59.65
CA GLN A 12 19.95 -34.80 -58.50
C GLN A 12 18.75 -34.70 -57.56
N THR A 13 18.90 -35.15 -56.31
CA THR A 13 17.92 -34.88 -55.25
C THR A 13 18.28 -33.58 -54.53
N GLU A 14 17.45 -32.56 -54.70
CA GLU A 14 17.55 -31.29 -53.99
C GLU A 14 17.31 -31.46 -52.48
N ASN A 15 18.24 -30.94 -51.70
CA ASN A 15 18.23 -30.97 -50.23
C ASN A 15 17.31 -29.87 -49.69
N VAL A 16 16.04 -30.19 -49.38
CA VAL A 16 15.10 -29.24 -48.78
C VAL A 16 15.32 -29.18 -47.26
N PRO A 17 15.72 -28.03 -46.68
CA PRO A 17 15.97 -27.95 -45.25
C PRO A 17 14.67 -28.10 -44.45
N ASP A 18 14.69 -29.01 -43.49
CA ASP A 18 13.58 -29.45 -42.65
C ASP A 18 12.83 -28.27 -41.99
N LYS A 19 11.63 -27.97 -42.53
CA LYS A 19 10.72 -26.91 -42.06
C LYS A 19 10.37 -27.07 -40.58
N ALA A 20 10.41 -28.29 -40.03
CA ALA A 20 10.11 -28.54 -38.62
C ALA A 20 11.19 -27.98 -37.67
N ALA A 21 12.47 -28.11 -38.03
CA ALA A 21 13.59 -27.58 -37.26
C ALA A 21 13.57 -26.05 -37.17
N LYS A 22 13.25 -25.37 -38.28
CA LYS A 22 13.11 -23.90 -38.35
C LYS A 22 11.96 -23.40 -37.47
N ARG A 23 10.84 -24.13 -37.43
CA ARG A 23 9.67 -23.79 -36.59
C ARG A 23 9.95 -23.96 -35.10
N LYS A 24 10.72 -24.99 -34.71
CA LYS A 24 11.14 -25.21 -33.32
C LYS A 24 12.03 -24.09 -32.80
N ARG A 25 13.07 -23.71 -33.55
CA ARG A 25 13.98 -22.60 -33.21
C ARG A 25 13.24 -21.27 -33.00
N ARG A 26 12.32 -20.92 -33.90
CA ARG A 26 11.49 -19.70 -33.78
C ARG A 26 10.64 -19.69 -32.50
N ARG A 27 10.16 -20.84 -32.05
CA ARG A 27 9.37 -20.97 -30.81
C ARG A 27 10.23 -20.83 -29.55
N GLU A 28 11.44 -21.37 -29.56
CA GLU A 28 12.45 -21.18 -28.49
C GLU A 28 12.85 -19.70 -28.38
N GLU A 29 13.13 -19.04 -29.51
CA GLU A 29 13.49 -17.62 -29.56
C GLU A 29 12.37 -16.71 -29.06
N LEU A 30 11.11 -17.00 -29.42
CA LEU A 30 9.96 -16.26 -28.89
C LEU A 30 9.83 -16.46 -27.38
N LYS A 31 9.98 -17.70 -26.87
CA LYS A 31 9.93 -17.97 -25.43
C LYS A 31 11.03 -17.20 -24.69
N GLN A 32 12.26 -17.18 -25.19
CA GLN A 32 13.35 -16.42 -24.57
C GLN A 32 13.16 -14.90 -24.65
N LYS A 33 12.57 -14.38 -25.74
CA LYS A 33 12.20 -12.96 -25.82
C LYS A 33 11.10 -12.62 -24.81
N VAL A 34 10.06 -13.44 -24.69
CA VAL A 34 8.98 -13.25 -23.70
C VAL A 34 9.53 -13.33 -22.26
N LEU A 35 10.36 -14.33 -21.97
CA LEU A 35 10.99 -14.52 -20.65
C LEU A 35 11.96 -13.39 -20.27
N LYS A 36 12.55 -12.66 -21.23
CA LYS A 36 13.37 -11.46 -20.96
C LYS A 36 12.53 -10.19 -20.84
N VAL A 37 11.49 -10.06 -21.67
CA VAL A 37 10.60 -8.89 -21.66
C VAL A 37 9.70 -8.86 -20.42
N TYR A 38 9.21 -10.02 -19.97
CA TYR A 38 8.32 -10.12 -18.80
C TYR A 38 8.92 -9.59 -17.48
N PRO A 39 10.14 -9.98 -17.05
CA PRO A 39 10.76 -9.40 -15.86
C PRO A 39 11.09 -7.91 -16.03
N PHE A 40 11.47 -7.47 -17.24
CA PHE A 40 11.73 -6.05 -17.51
C PHE A 40 10.45 -5.20 -17.47
N SER A 41 9.34 -5.68 -18.04
CA SER A 41 8.05 -4.99 -18.01
C SER A 41 7.45 -4.95 -16.60
N LEU A 42 7.61 -6.03 -15.83
CA LEU A 42 7.26 -6.07 -14.41
C LEU A 42 8.07 -5.06 -13.59
N GLN A 43 9.39 -5.01 -13.76
CA GLN A 43 10.23 -4.02 -13.07
C GLN A 43 9.84 -2.58 -13.43
N LYS A 44 9.55 -2.31 -14.71
CA LYS A 44 9.10 -0.99 -15.16
C LYS A 44 7.75 -0.60 -14.55
N ARG A 45 6.82 -1.55 -14.45
CA ARG A 45 5.51 -1.36 -13.81
C ARG A 45 5.65 -1.12 -12.30
N GLN A 46 6.43 -1.95 -11.60
CA GLN A 46 6.74 -1.79 -10.18
C GLN A 46 7.46 -0.47 -9.88
N LYS A 47 8.26 0.05 -10.82
CA LYS A 47 8.86 1.38 -10.68
C LYS A 47 7.80 2.48 -10.72
N ARG A 48 6.90 2.43 -11.71
CA ARG A 48 5.77 3.37 -11.83
C ARG A 48 4.85 3.35 -10.60
N GLU A 49 4.52 2.17 -10.10
CA GLU A 49 3.67 2.01 -8.91
C GLU A 49 4.32 2.62 -7.65
N GLN A 50 5.64 2.52 -7.47
CA GLN A 50 6.35 3.26 -6.40
C GLN A 50 6.28 4.77 -6.58
N ASP A 51 6.57 5.24 -7.80
CA ASP A 51 6.60 6.67 -8.10
C ASP A 51 5.20 7.24 -7.85
N GLU A 52 4.14 6.56 -8.30
CA GLU A 52 2.74 6.94 -8.06
C GLU A 52 2.35 6.96 -6.57
N ALA A 53 2.73 5.96 -5.78
CA ALA A 53 2.43 5.92 -4.35
C ALA A 53 3.17 7.00 -3.55
N ARG A 54 4.45 7.26 -3.85
CA ARG A 54 5.18 8.39 -3.24
C ARG A 54 4.64 9.72 -3.75
N ASN A 55 4.21 9.75 -5.01
CA ASN A 55 3.65 10.94 -5.62
C ASN A 55 2.30 11.30 -5.02
N ILE A 56 1.47 10.35 -4.59
CA ILE A 56 0.14 10.71 -4.07
C ILE A 56 0.21 11.64 -2.85
N ALA A 57 1.20 11.44 -1.99
CA ALA A 57 1.37 12.27 -0.80
C ALA A 57 1.79 13.71 -1.10
N ILE A 58 2.49 13.94 -2.22
CA ILE A 58 2.92 15.27 -2.67
C ILE A 58 1.90 15.94 -3.61
N MET A 59 0.81 15.25 -3.97
CA MET A 59 -0.27 15.86 -4.74
C MET A 59 -1.12 16.79 -3.87
N VAL A 60 -1.84 17.70 -4.53
CA VAL A 60 -2.84 18.56 -3.87
C VAL A 60 -4.03 17.73 -3.35
N PRO A 61 -4.73 18.19 -2.30
CA PRO A 61 -5.88 17.50 -1.68
C PRO A 61 -6.92 16.92 -2.64
N ALA A 62 -7.28 17.66 -3.70
CA ALA A 62 -8.26 17.22 -4.70
C ALA A 62 -7.86 15.88 -5.35
N LEU A 63 -6.59 15.76 -5.76
CA LEU A 63 -6.06 14.54 -6.38
C LEU A 63 -5.89 13.41 -5.37
N GLN A 64 -5.61 13.73 -4.10
CA GLN A 64 -5.57 12.74 -3.02
C GLN A 64 -6.94 12.11 -2.80
N ALA A 65 -7.99 12.94 -2.75
CA ALA A 65 -9.37 12.49 -2.62
C ALA A 65 -9.80 11.62 -3.82
N ASP A 66 -9.50 12.05 -5.05
CA ASP A 66 -9.81 11.29 -6.27
C ASP A 66 -9.12 9.91 -6.29
N TYR A 67 -7.84 9.86 -5.91
CA TYR A 67 -7.10 8.60 -5.82
C TYR A 67 -7.74 7.64 -4.84
N ILE A 68 -8.08 8.10 -3.63
CA ILE A 68 -8.71 7.29 -2.60
C ILE A 68 -10.12 6.85 -3.03
N CYS A 69 -10.89 7.73 -3.69
CA CYS A 69 -12.17 7.38 -4.30
C CYS A 69 -12.02 6.25 -5.33
N GLY A 70 -10.98 6.31 -6.17
CA GLY A 70 -10.62 5.23 -7.07
C GLY A 70 -10.34 3.91 -6.35
N LYS A 71 -9.59 3.94 -5.24
CA LYS A 71 -9.34 2.76 -4.40
C LYS A 71 -10.62 2.20 -3.77
N ILE A 72 -11.52 3.06 -3.31
CA ILE A 72 -12.86 2.64 -2.84
C ILE A 72 -13.61 1.93 -3.96
N GLY A 73 -13.59 2.46 -5.19
CA GLY A 73 -14.21 1.81 -6.34
C GLY A 73 -13.64 0.42 -6.65
N VAL A 74 -12.33 0.23 -6.46
CA VAL A 74 -11.66 -1.07 -6.65
C VAL A 74 -12.03 -2.07 -5.56
N TYR A 75 -12.00 -1.67 -4.28
CA TYR A 75 -12.24 -2.57 -3.15
C TYR A 75 -13.72 -2.84 -2.86
N TYR A 76 -14.60 -1.93 -3.27
CA TYR A 76 -16.03 -2.00 -3.05
C TYR A 76 -16.78 -1.88 -4.38
N ASN A 77 -16.41 -2.74 -5.33
CA ASN A 77 -17.04 -2.84 -6.65
C ASN A 77 -18.41 -3.56 -6.59
N GLU A 78 -18.63 -4.39 -5.58
CA GLU A 78 -19.85 -5.21 -5.39
C GLU A 78 -20.96 -4.50 -4.60
N ILE A 79 -20.67 -3.38 -3.93
CA ILE A 79 -21.68 -2.62 -3.18
C ILE A 79 -22.45 -1.65 -4.11
N SER A 80 -23.62 -1.21 -3.64
CA SER A 80 -24.46 -0.27 -4.39
C SER A 80 -23.77 1.09 -4.59
N THR A 81 -24.21 1.83 -5.60
CA THR A 81 -23.72 3.20 -5.86
C THR A 81 -23.91 4.11 -4.66
N LEU A 82 -25.02 3.97 -3.93
CA LEU A 82 -25.32 4.75 -2.73
C LEU A 82 -24.35 4.43 -1.59
N GLU A 83 -24.12 3.15 -1.30
CA GLU A 83 -23.17 2.75 -0.26
C GLU A 83 -21.73 3.15 -0.61
N ARG A 84 -21.38 3.21 -1.90
CA ARG A 84 -20.08 3.72 -2.35
C ARG A 84 -19.97 5.23 -2.15
N GLN A 85 -21.05 5.98 -2.38
CA GLN A 85 -21.11 7.42 -2.12
C GLN A 85 -20.95 7.73 -0.63
N ASP A 86 -21.52 6.91 0.26
CA ASP A 86 -21.37 7.08 1.71
C ASP A 86 -19.92 6.90 2.18
N ARG A 87 -19.12 6.13 1.44
CA ARG A 87 -17.70 5.92 1.70
C ARG A 87 -16.79 7.01 1.14
N TYR A 88 -17.33 7.95 0.36
CA TYR A 88 -16.56 9.02 -0.24
C TYR A 88 -15.89 9.90 0.84
N ILE A 89 -14.62 10.25 0.59
CA ILE A 89 -13.83 11.10 1.47
C ILE A 89 -13.60 12.43 0.74
N PRO A 90 -14.18 13.55 1.21
CA PRO A 90 -14.07 14.83 0.52
C PRO A 90 -12.65 15.41 0.63
N GLU A 91 -12.25 16.24 -0.35
CA GLU A 91 -10.92 16.88 -0.34
C GLU A 91 -10.68 17.76 0.91
N THR A 92 -11.74 18.30 1.51
CA THR A 92 -11.68 19.22 2.66
C THR A 92 -11.11 18.60 3.92
N VAL A 93 -11.07 17.26 4.00
CA VAL A 93 -10.47 16.55 5.15
C VAL A 93 -8.98 16.34 4.97
N PHE A 94 -8.43 16.51 3.78
CA PHE A 94 -6.99 16.36 3.55
C PHE A 94 -6.24 17.63 3.91
N THR A 95 -5.16 17.48 4.67
CA THR A 95 -4.23 18.57 4.93
C THR A 95 -3.26 18.68 3.76
N ASP A 96 -3.23 19.85 3.11
CA ASP A 96 -2.28 20.10 2.04
C ASP A 96 -0.85 20.11 2.58
N THR A 97 -0.09 19.09 2.18
CA THR A 97 1.33 18.94 2.46
C THR A 97 2.14 18.83 1.17
N SER A 98 1.57 19.20 0.02
CA SER A 98 2.21 19.08 -1.29
C SER A 98 3.57 19.80 -1.37
N LEU A 99 3.67 20.97 -0.71
CA LEU A 99 4.89 21.78 -0.64
C LEU A 99 5.84 21.37 0.49
N PHE A 100 5.53 20.30 1.22
CA PHE A 100 6.38 19.83 2.30
C PHE A 100 7.60 19.12 1.73
N GLY A 101 8.69 19.16 2.50
CA GLY A 101 9.94 18.52 2.14
C GLY A 101 9.85 17.00 2.07
N GLU A 102 11.02 16.36 2.16
CA GLU A 102 11.12 14.91 2.10
C GLU A 102 10.23 14.23 3.16
N ARG A 103 9.53 13.17 2.74
CA ARG A 103 8.78 12.27 3.62
C ARG A 103 9.65 11.09 4.02
N SER A 104 10.28 11.21 5.18
CA SER A 104 11.15 10.19 5.76
C SER A 104 10.93 10.08 7.27
N LEU A 105 11.40 8.99 7.87
CA LEU A 105 11.25 8.71 9.31
C LEU A 105 11.63 9.89 10.21
N THR A 106 12.66 10.66 9.85
CA THR A 106 13.13 11.80 10.65
C THR A 106 12.22 13.02 10.55
N THR A 107 11.45 13.12 9.46
CA THR A 107 10.56 14.26 9.19
C THR A 107 9.16 14.08 9.74
N ILE A 108 8.77 12.87 10.17
CA ILE A 108 7.40 12.56 10.64
C ILE A 108 6.91 13.53 11.72
N SER A 109 7.80 13.93 12.65
CA SER A 109 7.46 14.86 13.72
C SER A 109 7.00 16.22 13.18
N THR A 110 7.59 16.70 12.08
CA THR A 110 7.18 17.96 11.42
C THR A 110 5.75 17.88 10.89
N PHE A 111 5.35 16.74 10.34
CA PHE A 111 3.97 16.51 9.88
C PHE A 111 2.99 16.43 11.06
N LEU A 112 3.45 15.96 12.23
CA LEU A 112 2.64 15.88 13.45
C LEU A 112 2.54 17.21 14.21
N THR A 113 3.52 18.12 14.11
CA THR A 113 3.43 19.45 14.76
C THR A 113 2.24 20.26 14.26
N ILE A 114 1.87 20.13 12.98
CA ILE A 114 0.68 20.79 12.39
C ILE A 114 -0.62 20.31 13.02
N SER A 115 -0.59 19.06 13.49
CA SER A 115 -1.71 18.41 14.14
C SER A 115 -1.88 18.87 15.60
N LYS A 116 -1.01 19.74 16.15
CA LYS A 116 -1.05 20.23 17.55
C LYS A 116 -1.09 19.12 18.61
N VAL A 117 -0.38 18.02 18.35
CA VAL A 117 -0.35 16.80 19.20
C VAL A 117 0.36 17.01 20.56
N GLU A 118 0.81 18.23 20.86
CA GLU A 118 1.50 18.57 22.10
C GLU A 118 0.60 18.55 23.33
N LYS A 119 -0.74 18.63 23.14
CA LYS A 119 -1.68 18.40 24.24
C LYS A 119 -1.83 16.90 24.44
N GLY A 120 -1.39 16.41 25.60
CA GLY A 120 -1.65 15.04 26.02
C GLY A 120 -3.16 14.74 25.98
N CYS A 121 -3.51 13.52 25.59
CA CYS A 121 -4.85 13.03 25.84
C CYS A 121 -4.97 12.63 27.31
N GLU A 122 -6.08 12.98 27.96
CA GLU A 122 -6.37 12.59 29.34
C GLU A 122 -7.23 11.32 29.40
N GLU A 123 -7.90 10.96 28.30
CA GLU A 123 -8.85 9.86 28.23
C GLU A 123 -8.23 8.54 27.73
N MET A 124 -8.58 7.45 28.41
CA MET A 124 -8.13 6.10 28.05
C MET A 124 -8.77 5.64 26.74
N GLY A 125 -7.99 4.99 25.88
CA GLY A 125 -8.47 4.45 24.61
C GLY A 125 -8.84 5.47 23.53
N ARG A 126 -8.69 6.78 23.78
CA ARG A 126 -9.09 7.87 22.86
C ARG A 126 -7.89 8.66 22.36
N PRO A 127 -7.04 8.11 21.47
CA PRO A 127 -5.93 8.88 20.94
C PRO A 127 -6.42 10.04 20.08
N HIS A 128 -5.72 11.16 20.18
CA HIS A 128 -5.96 12.34 19.35
C HIS A 128 -5.45 12.13 17.92
N THR A 129 -4.34 11.39 17.76
CA THR A 129 -3.74 11.10 16.47
C THR A 129 -3.55 9.60 16.25
N ILE A 130 -3.93 9.13 15.06
CA ILE A 130 -3.60 7.78 14.58
C ILE A 130 -2.61 7.87 13.43
N VAL A 131 -1.56 7.06 13.48
CA VAL A 131 -0.61 6.86 12.38
C VAL A 131 -0.73 5.42 11.88
N VAL A 132 -1.02 5.26 10.60
CA VAL A 132 -1.28 3.96 9.99
C VAL A 132 -0.17 3.61 9.01
N SER A 133 0.41 2.42 9.13
CA SER A 133 1.41 1.91 8.19
C SER A 133 1.17 0.43 7.88
N ALA A 134 1.52 -0.01 6.68
CA ALA A 134 1.25 -1.36 6.21
C ALA A 134 2.07 -2.45 6.92
N ALA A 135 3.24 -2.10 7.48
CA ALA A 135 4.19 -3.09 7.99
C ALA A 135 4.48 -2.91 9.49
N ALA A 136 4.49 -4.02 10.22
CA ALA A 136 4.83 -4.06 11.65
C ALA A 136 6.21 -3.46 11.99
N ILE A 137 7.21 -3.73 11.14
CA ILE A 137 8.57 -3.18 11.30
C ILE A 137 8.51 -1.65 11.14
N ARG A 138 7.81 -1.19 10.11
CA ARG A 138 7.64 0.23 9.84
C ARG A 138 6.89 0.96 10.96
N VAL A 139 5.86 0.36 11.52
CA VAL A 139 5.16 0.87 12.72
C VAL A 139 6.14 1.02 13.89
N ALA A 140 7.04 0.07 14.11
CA ALA A 140 8.04 0.15 15.18
C ALA A 140 9.06 1.29 14.95
N GLU A 141 9.51 1.49 13.71
CA GLU A 141 10.39 2.60 13.33
C GLU A 141 9.73 3.95 13.54
N LEU A 142 8.51 4.13 13.01
CA LEU A 142 7.70 5.33 13.18
C LEU A 142 7.47 5.63 14.66
N THR A 143 7.11 4.60 15.45
CA THR A 143 6.93 4.74 16.91
C THR A 143 8.20 5.23 17.59
N ARG A 144 9.38 4.72 17.20
CA ARG A 144 10.66 5.12 17.80
C ARG A 144 10.97 6.59 17.53
N GLU A 145 10.70 7.07 16.32
CA GLU A 145 10.89 8.48 15.97
C GLU A 145 9.90 9.40 16.70
N MET A 146 8.62 9.01 16.75
CA MET A 146 7.60 9.80 17.45
C MET A 146 7.79 9.87 18.97
N ARG A 147 8.40 8.86 19.59
CA ARG A 147 8.73 8.88 21.03
C ARG A 147 9.76 9.94 21.42
N LYS A 148 10.44 10.56 20.45
CA LYS A 148 11.30 11.72 20.68
C LYS A 148 10.49 12.99 20.96
N MET A 149 9.21 13.00 20.63
CA MET A 149 8.28 14.06 20.97
C MET A 149 7.79 13.91 22.41
N ASN A 150 7.34 15.01 23.02
CA ASN A 150 6.76 15.00 24.37
C ASN A 150 5.31 14.48 24.38
N ALA A 151 5.09 13.27 23.87
CA ALA A 151 3.76 12.66 23.75
C ALA A 151 3.82 11.15 24.05
N HIS A 152 2.76 10.61 24.67
CA HIS A 152 2.68 9.17 24.90
C HIS A 152 2.27 8.43 23.62
N VAL A 153 3.19 7.59 23.10
CA VAL A 153 3.04 6.86 21.83
C VAL A 153 2.94 5.35 22.03
N LEU A 154 1.84 4.77 21.56
CA LEU A 154 1.57 3.33 21.62
C LEU A 154 1.61 2.67 20.24
N LYS A 155 2.28 1.51 20.15
CA LYS A 155 2.35 0.70 18.93
C LYS A 155 1.30 -0.41 18.93
N LEU A 156 0.54 -0.53 17.85
CA LEU A 156 -0.64 -1.38 17.71
C LEU A 156 -0.51 -2.28 16.45
N PHE A 157 0.26 -3.36 16.54
CA PHE A 157 0.40 -4.37 15.47
C PHE A 157 0.52 -5.80 16.00
N ALA A 158 0.30 -6.78 15.11
CA ALA A 158 0.31 -8.22 15.41
C ALA A 158 1.67 -8.88 15.13
N ARG A 159 2.59 -8.88 16.11
CA ARG A 159 3.79 -9.76 16.08
C ARG A 159 4.10 -10.40 17.43
N HIS A 160 4.31 -9.58 18.45
CA HIS A 160 4.75 -10.06 19.78
C HIS A 160 3.81 -9.63 20.92
N ILE A 161 2.78 -8.85 20.61
CA ILE A 161 1.81 -8.35 21.59
C ILE A 161 0.42 -8.84 21.17
N LYS A 162 -0.21 -9.64 22.03
CA LYS A 162 -1.58 -10.12 21.82
C LYS A 162 -2.57 -8.96 21.88
N VAL A 163 -3.73 -9.13 21.24
CA VAL A 163 -4.74 -8.06 21.21
C VAL A 163 -5.21 -7.71 22.62
N GLU A 164 -5.39 -8.69 23.51
CA GLU A 164 -5.83 -8.49 24.89
C GLU A 164 -4.84 -7.66 25.70
N GLN A 165 -3.54 -7.79 25.39
CA GLN A 165 -2.52 -6.98 26.03
C GLN A 165 -2.58 -5.52 25.56
N GLN A 166 -2.82 -5.28 24.27
CA GLN A 166 -3.02 -3.92 23.75
C GLN A 166 -4.30 -3.28 24.29
N ILE A 167 -5.37 -4.06 24.44
CA ILE A 167 -6.60 -3.62 25.11
C ILE A 167 -6.29 -3.14 26.53
N ARG A 168 -5.54 -3.92 27.31
CA ARG A 168 -5.11 -3.50 28.65
C ARG A 168 -4.29 -2.21 28.62
N MET A 169 -3.33 -2.08 27.71
CA MET A 169 -2.50 -0.88 27.59
C MET A 169 -3.31 0.38 27.24
N LEU A 170 -4.31 0.26 26.35
CA LEU A 170 -5.20 1.36 25.98
C LEU A 170 -6.12 1.78 27.14
N LYS A 171 -6.52 0.82 27.99
CA LYS A 171 -7.38 1.06 29.15
C LYS A 171 -6.62 1.50 30.42
N SER A 172 -5.30 1.33 30.47
CA SER A 172 -4.50 1.60 31.67
C SER A 172 -3.81 2.96 31.68
N GLN A 173 -3.52 3.55 30.51
CA GLN A 173 -2.81 4.82 30.41
C GLN A 173 -3.29 5.63 29.18
N PRO A 174 -3.40 6.96 29.28
CA PRO A 174 -3.82 7.78 28.15
C PRO A 174 -2.77 7.71 27.04
N VAL A 175 -3.21 7.60 25.79
CA VAL A 175 -2.34 7.52 24.61
C VAL A 175 -2.62 8.73 23.75
N ALA A 176 -1.62 9.58 23.51
CA ALA A 176 -1.78 10.71 22.60
C ALA A 176 -1.74 10.24 21.13
N ILE A 177 -0.81 9.32 20.82
CA ILE A 177 -0.58 8.84 19.46
C ILE A 177 -0.61 7.31 19.41
N ALA A 178 -1.51 6.78 18.59
CA ALA A 178 -1.59 5.37 18.29
C ALA A 178 -0.98 5.08 16.90
N VAL A 179 0.10 4.29 16.85
CA VAL A 179 0.78 3.92 15.60
C VAL A 179 0.50 2.44 15.32
N GLY A 180 -0.14 2.09 14.21
CA GLY A 180 -0.59 0.72 14.00
C GLY A 180 -0.72 0.28 12.55
N THR A 181 -0.94 -1.02 12.39
CA THR A 181 -1.35 -1.63 11.12
C THR A 181 -2.87 -1.60 11.01
N PRO A 182 -3.46 -1.39 9.80
CA PRO A 182 -4.92 -1.31 9.63
C PRO A 182 -5.71 -2.40 10.35
N GLY A 183 -5.41 -3.68 10.08
CA GLY A 183 -6.14 -4.80 10.69
C GLY A 183 -6.05 -4.87 12.21
N ARG A 184 -4.93 -4.43 12.83
CA ARG A 184 -4.85 -4.39 14.29
C ARG A 184 -5.62 -3.21 14.88
N LEU A 185 -5.62 -2.05 14.22
CA LEU A 185 -6.42 -0.92 14.65
C LEU A 185 -7.91 -1.28 14.59
N MET A 186 -8.36 -1.88 13.49
CA MET A 186 -9.72 -2.37 13.33
C MET A 186 -10.12 -3.37 14.42
N ALA A 187 -9.28 -4.37 14.70
CA ALA A 187 -9.55 -5.33 15.78
C ALA A 187 -9.67 -4.68 17.17
N LEU A 188 -8.96 -3.58 17.43
CA LEU A 188 -9.07 -2.85 18.71
C LEU A 188 -10.30 -1.94 18.77
N VAL A 189 -10.74 -1.42 17.62
CA VAL A 189 -12.02 -0.69 17.49
C VAL A 189 -13.20 -1.63 17.73
N GLU A 190 -13.17 -2.84 17.16
CA GLU A 190 -14.22 -3.85 17.34
C GLU A 190 -14.37 -4.35 18.78
N GLN A 191 -13.34 -4.15 19.62
CA GLN A 191 -13.30 -4.53 21.02
C GLN A 191 -13.54 -3.34 21.97
N ASP A 192 -13.97 -2.19 21.44
CA ASP A 192 -14.18 -0.94 22.17
C ASP A 192 -12.98 -0.52 23.04
N ALA A 193 -11.77 -0.86 22.58
CA ALA A 193 -10.53 -0.52 23.27
C ALA A 193 -9.86 0.71 22.64
N LEU A 194 -10.03 0.87 21.32
CA LEU A 194 -9.62 2.04 20.56
C LEU A 194 -10.87 2.78 20.12
N LEU A 195 -11.15 3.92 20.75
CA LEU A 195 -12.31 4.74 20.48
C LEU A 195 -11.96 5.79 19.41
N LEU A 196 -12.84 5.94 18.42
CA LEU A 196 -12.58 6.77 17.24
C LEU A 196 -13.11 8.21 17.35
N ASP A 197 -13.91 8.50 18.39
CA ASP A 197 -14.63 9.77 18.52
C ASP A 197 -13.76 10.96 18.96
N GLY A 198 -12.58 10.69 19.52
CA GLY A 198 -11.58 11.71 19.88
C GLY A 198 -10.48 11.93 18.85
N ILE A 199 -10.55 11.30 17.67
CA ILE A 199 -9.50 11.38 16.66
C ILE A 199 -9.67 12.66 15.85
N GLU A 200 -8.65 13.52 15.90
CA GLU A 200 -8.58 14.73 15.10
C GLU A 200 -7.67 14.56 13.88
N ASN A 201 -6.68 13.67 13.94
CA ASN A 201 -5.68 13.51 12.89
C ASN A 201 -5.41 12.05 12.55
N VAL A 202 -5.36 11.75 11.25
CA VAL A 202 -4.97 10.44 10.72
C VAL A 202 -3.82 10.63 9.74
N VAL A 203 -2.67 10.07 10.07
CA VAL A 203 -1.49 10.05 9.21
C VAL A 203 -1.41 8.69 8.53
N VAL A 204 -1.43 8.67 7.20
CA VAL A 204 -1.33 7.44 6.41
C VAL A 204 0.06 7.36 5.79
N ASP A 205 0.86 6.36 6.19
CA ASP A 205 2.20 6.11 5.68
C ASP A 205 2.15 5.47 4.29
N THR A 206 2.31 6.32 3.28
CA THR A 206 2.53 6.03 1.87
C THR A 206 4.02 6.04 1.49
N SER A 207 4.89 6.62 2.32
CA SER A 207 6.33 6.67 2.10
C SER A 207 7.01 5.30 2.10
N HIS A 208 6.43 4.33 2.80
CA HIS A 208 6.92 2.95 2.88
C HIS A 208 6.21 2.03 1.88
N LEU A 209 6.99 1.28 1.11
CA LEU A 209 6.50 0.25 0.20
C LEU A 209 6.99 -1.14 0.61
N ASP A 210 6.16 -2.16 0.37
CA ASP A 210 6.56 -3.55 0.64
C ASP A 210 7.59 -4.07 -0.39
N ALA A 211 8.01 -5.33 -0.23
CA ALA A 211 8.95 -5.98 -1.15
C ALA A 211 8.42 -6.09 -2.61
N LYS A 212 7.11 -5.98 -2.81
CA LYS A 212 6.44 -5.94 -4.12
C LYS A 212 6.16 -4.50 -4.59
N ARG A 213 6.65 -3.51 -3.84
CA ARG A 213 6.54 -2.07 -4.11
C ARG A 213 5.11 -1.56 -4.08
N ARG A 214 4.28 -2.20 -3.27
CA ARG A 214 2.90 -1.80 -2.99
C ARG A 214 2.88 -0.84 -1.81
N SER A 215 2.09 0.22 -1.92
CA SER A 215 1.77 1.09 -0.77
C SER A 215 0.72 0.44 0.11
N ILE A 216 0.40 1.11 1.23
CA ILE A 216 -0.71 0.71 2.10
C ILE A 216 -2.05 0.62 1.36
N PHE A 217 -2.26 1.41 0.29
CA PHE A 217 -3.47 1.40 -0.53
C PHE A 217 -3.49 0.29 -1.60
N ASP A 218 -2.37 -0.38 -1.87
CA ASP A 218 -2.24 -1.39 -2.92
C ASP A 218 -2.21 -2.82 -2.37
N ILE A 219 -1.89 -2.99 -1.09
CA ILE A 219 -1.92 -4.27 -0.40
C ILE A 219 -3.40 -4.58 -0.09
N PRO A 220 -4.03 -5.62 -0.68
CA PRO A 220 -5.47 -5.80 -0.62
C PRO A 220 -6.07 -5.79 0.79
N GLU A 221 -5.48 -6.56 1.69
CA GLU A 221 -5.88 -6.64 3.09
C GLU A 221 -5.69 -5.31 3.84
N CYS A 222 -4.53 -4.65 3.67
CA CYS A 222 -4.25 -3.39 4.36
C CYS A 222 -5.07 -2.23 3.81
N GLY A 223 -5.23 -2.15 2.48
CA GLY A 223 -5.97 -1.11 1.80
C GLY A 223 -7.46 -1.17 2.15
N LYS A 224 -8.05 -2.37 2.14
CA LYS A 224 -9.44 -2.55 2.55
C LYS A 224 -9.66 -2.15 4.00
N ASP A 225 -8.85 -2.68 4.92
CA ASP A 225 -8.93 -2.36 6.36
C ASP A 225 -8.71 -0.86 6.63
N LEU A 226 -7.80 -0.21 5.89
CA LEU A 226 -7.58 1.24 6.00
C LEU A 226 -8.82 2.02 5.57
N LEU A 227 -9.44 1.67 4.44
CA LEU A 227 -10.64 2.34 3.96
C LEU A 227 -11.84 2.11 4.89
N ASP A 228 -11.99 0.91 5.44
CA ASP A 228 -13.02 0.63 6.45
C ASP A 228 -12.78 1.43 7.74
N LEU A 229 -11.52 1.57 8.17
CA LEU A 229 -11.14 2.38 9.31
C LEU A 229 -11.49 3.86 9.09
N LEU A 230 -11.12 4.43 7.93
CA LEU A 230 -11.44 5.81 7.56
C LEU A 230 -12.96 6.05 7.48
N TYR A 231 -13.71 5.09 6.93
CA TYR A 231 -15.17 5.15 6.88
C TYR A 231 -15.80 5.19 8.29
N LYS A 232 -15.33 4.32 9.21
CA LYS A 232 -15.81 4.27 10.60
C LYS A 232 -15.53 5.56 11.38
N MET A 233 -14.41 6.24 11.10
CA MET A 233 -14.04 7.50 11.77
C MET A 233 -14.95 8.69 11.41
N LYS A 234 -15.78 8.57 10.36
CA LYS A 234 -16.61 9.65 9.80
C LYS A 234 -15.76 10.88 9.42
N PRO A 235 -15.30 10.96 8.15
CA PRO A 235 -14.20 11.84 7.74
C PRO A 235 -14.39 13.34 8.07
N TYR A 236 -15.61 13.83 8.20
CA TYR A 236 -15.93 15.25 8.40
C TYR A 236 -15.41 15.88 9.71
N LYS A 237 -14.89 15.11 10.67
CA LYS A 237 -14.34 15.63 11.94
C LYS A 237 -12.83 15.48 12.09
N MET A 238 -12.14 14.90 11.11
CA MET A 238 -10.71 14.61 11.18
C MET A 238 -9.94 15.18 10.00
N LYS A 239 -8.64 15.35 10.19
CA LYS A 239 -7.68 15.70 9.16
C LYS A 239 -6.87 14.48 8.73
N ILE A 240 -6.82 14.22 7.43
CA ILE A 240 -5.99 13.17 6.84
C ILE A 240 -4.70 13.81 6.32
N ILE A 241 -3.58 13.21 6.67
CA ILE A 241 -2.25 13.56 6.18
C ILE A 241 -1.68 12.34 5.48
N LEU A 242 -1.39 12.46 4.19
CA LEU A 242 -0.63 11.44 3.48
C LEU A 242 0.88 11.70 3.70
N PHE A 243 1.53 10.75 4.37
CA PHE A 243 2.94 10.79 4.74
C PHE A 243 3.78 9.87 3.87
#